data_AF-C3PID8-F1
#
_entry.id   AF-C3PID8-F1
#
_cell.length_a   1.000
_cell.length_b   1.000
_cell.length_c   1.000
_cell.angle_alpha   90.00
_cell.angle_beta   90.00
_cell.angle_gamma   90.00
#
_symmetry.space_group_name_H-M   'P 1'
#
loop_
_entity.id
_entity.type
_entity.pdbx_description
1 polymer ?
#
loop_
_entity_poly.entity_id
_entity_poly.type
_entity_poly.pdbx_seq_one_letter_code
_entity_poly.pdbx_strand_id
1 'polypeptide(L)' 'MPYQRMTAADLPRYKVCRIVLNPDSYDPRLVPDRLVYAAQEGDHVSGATRDGRFALPAAAPVLIDPES' A
#
# COMPACT_ATOMS: atom_id res chain seq x y z
N MET A 1 -13.14 9.84 1.63
CA MET A 1 -12.99 8.41 1.31
C MET A 1 -12.26 7.78 2.47
N PRO A 2 -12.89 6.89 3.26
CA PRO A 2 -12.24 6.32 4.44
C PRO A 2 -11.25 5.24 3.99
N TYR A 3 -9.96 5.55 4.07
CA TYR A 3 -8.94 4.54 3.86
C TYR A 3 -9.08 3.41 4.89
N GLN A 4 -9.00 2.17 4.42
CA GLN A 4 -8.99 0.97 5.26
C GLN A 4 -7.55 0.64 5.69
N ARG A 5 -7.34 0.44 6.99
CA ARG A 5 -6.06 -0.05 7.53
C ARG A 5 -5.97 -1.56 7.39
N MET A 6 -4.84 -2.04 6.86
CA MET A 6 -4.54 -3.47 6.70
C MET A 6 -3.02 -3.70 6.78
N THR A 7 -2.57 -4.92 6.47
CA THR A 7 -1.15 -5.26 6.47
C THR A 7 -0.59 -5.27 5.05
N ALA A 8 0.73 -5.09 4.89
CA ALA A 8 1.37 -5.17 3.59
C ALA A 8 1.13 -6.52 2.90
N ALA A 9 0.97 -7.61 3.66
CA ALA A 9 0.63 -8.95 3.15
C ALA A 9 -0.67 -8.98 2.32
N ASP A 10 -1.58 -8.04 2.55
CA ASP A 10 -2.86 -7.97 1.85
C ASP A 10 -2.72 -7.30 0.47
N LEU A 11 -1.67 -6.50 0.25
CA LEU A 11 -1.48 -5.69 -0.96
C LEU A 11 -1.55 -6.45 -2.30
N PRO A 12 -1.07 -7.69 -2.44
CA PRO A 12 -1.20 -8.45 -3.69
C PRO A 12 -2.65 -8.60 -4.19
N ARG A 13 -3.64 -8.43 -3.30
CA ARG A 13 -5.08 -8.54 -3.60
C ARG A 13 -5.72 -7.24 -4.10
N TYR A 14 -5.03 -6.11 -4.00
CA TYR A 14 -5.61 -4.78 -4.22
C TYR A 14 -4.87 -3.97 -5.30
N LYS A 15 -4.63 -4.60 -6.45
CA LYS A 15 -3.98 -3.95 -7.58
C LYS A 15 -4.78 -2.74 -8.04
N VAL A 16 -4.11 -1.66 -8.43
CA VAL A 16 -4.67 -0.39 -8.96
C VAL A 16 -5.36 0.51 -7.90
N CYS A 17 -5.62 0.02 -6.70
CA CYS A 17 -6.14 0.83 -5.60
C CYS A 17 -5.15 1.91 -5.15
N ARG A 18 -5.67 3.00 -4.58
CA ARG A 18 -4.82 4.01 -3.93
C ARG A 18 -4.29 3.46 -2.62
N ILE A 19 -3.02 3.71 -2.34
CA ILE A 19 -2.28 3.13 -1.23
C ILE A 19 -1.45 4.19 -0.51
N VAL A 20 -1.38 4.07 0.80
CA VAL A 20 -0.39 4.76 1.65
C VAL A 20 0.49 3.70 2.29
N LEU A 21 1.77 3.69 1.91
CA LEU A 21 2.76 2.71 2.38
C LEU A 21 3.19 2.94 3.84
N ASN A 22 3.13 4.19 4.32
CA ASN A 22 3.41 4.54 5.70
C ASN A 22 2.27 5.41 6.27
N PRO A 23 1.34 4.82 7.04
CA PRO A 23 0.23 5.54 7.65
C PRO A 23 0.67 6.68 8.58
N ASP A 24 1.82 6.54 9.25
CA ASP A 24 2.26 7.48 10.29
C ASP A 24 2.82 8.78 9.69
N SER A 25 3.26 8.75 8.42
CA SER A 25 3.75 9.92 7.68
C SER A 25 2.74 10.44 6.66
N TYR A 26 1.49 9.98 6.71
CA TYR A 26 0.48 10.35 5.71
C TYR A 26 -0.05 11.77 5.93
N ASP A 27 0.06 12.62 4.90
CA ASP A 27 -0.64 13.89 4.85
C ASP A 27 -1.94 13.74 4.04
N PRO A 28 -3.13 13.90 4.65
CA PRO A 28 -4.41 13.75 3.96
C PRO A 28 -4.67 14.78 2.86
N ARG A 29 -3.81 15.81 2.73
CA ARG A 29 -3.85 16.80 1.65
C ARG A 29 -3.15 16.30 0.38
N LEU A 30 -2.31 15.28 0.48
CA LEU A 30 -1.62 14.68 -0.67
C LEU A 30 -2.50 13.60 -1.29
N VAL A 31 -2.44 13.45 -2.61
CA VAL A 31 -3.10 12.36 -3.33
C VAL A 31 -2.28 11.09 -3.10
N PRO A 32 -2.85 10.02 -2.53
CA PRO A 32 -2.09 8.80 -2.35
C PRO A 32 -1.73 8.12 -3.65
N ASP A 33 -0.63 7.41 -3.57
CA ASP A 33 -0.04 6.67 -4.66
C ASP A 33 -0.98 5.59 -5.19
N ARG A 34 -0.77 5.09 -6.41
CA ARG A 34 -1.50 3.91 -6.91
C ARG A 34 -0.64 2.68 -6.89
N LEU A 35 -1.15 1.59 -6.32
CA LEU A 35 -0.47 0.31 -6.36
C LEU A 35 -0.47 -0.25 -7.79
N VAL A 36 0.72 -0.43 -8.36
CA VAL A 36 0.89 -1.05 -9.70
C VAL A 36 0.96 -2.56 -9.55
N TYR A 37 1.81 -3.04 -8.64
CA TYR A 37 1.88 -4.45 -8.27
C TYR A 37 2.43 -4.61 -6.85
N ALA A 38 2.09 -5.74 -6.23
CA ALA A 38 2.72 -6.24 -5.01
C ALA A 38 2.86 -7.76 -5.10
N ALA A 39 3.95 -8.28 -4.55
CA ALA A 39 4.22 -9.69 -4.39
C ALA A 39 4.81 -9.94 -3.01
N GLN A 40 4.31 -10.97 -2.33
CA GLN A 40 4.85 -11.41 -1.05
C GLN A 40 5.87 -12.52 -1.26
N GLU A 41 7.03 -12.40 -0.63
CA GLU A 41 8.06 -13.42 -0.54
C GLU A 41 8.47 -13.56 0.93
N GLY A 42 8.10 -14.69 1.54
CA GLY A 42 8.31 -14.91 2.96
C GLY A 42 7.61 -13.86 3.83
N ASP A 43 8.40 -13.16 4.65
CA ASP A 43 7.99 -12.12 5.59
C ASP A 43 8.07 -10.70 5.00
N HIS A 44 8.35 -10.56 3.70
CA HIS A 44 8.45 -9.29 3.02
C HIS A 44 7.47 -9.20 1.84
N VAL A 45 7.04 -7.97 1.55
CA VAL A 45 6.23 -7.62 0.40
C VAL A 45 7.00 -6.59 -0.42
N SER A 46 7.30 -6.94 -1.65
CA SER A 46 7.89 -6.04 -2.64
C SER A 46 6.83 -5.60 -3.64
N GLY A 47 6.95 -4.38 -4.12
CA GLY A 47 5.98 -3.84 -5.06
C GLY A 47 6.43 -2.56 -5.71
N ALA A 48 5.52 -1.99 -6.51
CA ALA A 48 5.69 -0.67 -7.06
C ALA A 48 4.38 0.11 -6.97
N THR A 49 4.55 1.39 -6.66
CA THR A 49 3.53 2.42 -6.87
C THR A 49 3.84 3.18 -8.17
N ARG A 50 3.08 4.25 -8.44
CA ARG A 50 3.38 5.13 -9.58
C ARG A 50 4.63 5.97 -9.31
N ASP A 51 4.91 6.30 -8.05
CA ASP A 51 6.04 7.16 -7.67
C ASP A 51 7.34 6.37 -7.43
N GLY A 52 7.28 5.05 -7.26
CA GLY A 52 8.50 4.24 -7.12
C GLY A 52 8.28 2.79 -6.71
N ARG A 53 9.39 2.14 -6.37
CA ARG A 53 9.40 0.77 -5.83
C ARG A 53 9.41 0.81 -4.31
N PHE A 54 8.83 -0.21 -3.68
CA PHE A 54 8.85 -0.38 -2.24
C PHE A 54 9.16 -1.82 -1.84
N ALA A 55 9.66 -1.97 -0.62
CA ALA A 55 9.75 -3.23 0.09
C ALA A 55 9.37 -2.97 1.56
N LEU A 56 8.43 -3.76 2.09
CA LEU A 56 7.91 -3.62 3.44
C LEU A 56 7.86 -4.99 4.12
N PRO A 57 8.02 -5.08 5.45
CA PRO A 57 7.63 -6.26 6.19
C PRO A 57 6.16 -6.59 5.95
N ALA A 58 5.81 -7.87 5.82
CA ALA A 58 4.44 -8.33 5.55
C ALA A 58 3.44 -7.87 6.62
N ALA A 59 3.90 -7.71 7.87
CA ALA A 59 3.11 -7.20 8.98
C ALA A 59 3.04 -5.66 9.07
N ALA A 60 3.73 -4.93 8.18
CA ALA A 60 3.74 -3.48 8.21
C ALA A 60 2.33 -2.93 7.95
N PRO A 61 1.86 -1.94 8.74
CA PRO A 61 0.56 -1.35 8.52
C PRO A 61 0.57 -0.48 7.26
N VAL A 62 -0.47 -0.60 6.45
CA VAL A 62 -0.69 0.22 5.26
C VAL A 62 -2.15 0.70 5.23
N LEU A 63 -2.41 1.78 4.51
CA LEU A 63 -3.76 2.23 4.23
C LEU A 63 -4.11 2.00 2.76
N ILE A 64 -5.34 1.61 2.48
CA ILE A 64 -5.83 1.45 1.12
C ILE A 64 -7.18 2.10 0.92
N ASP A 65 -7.42 2.64 -0.27
CA ASP A 65 -8.72 3.08 -0.73
C ASP A 65 -9.35 1.95 -1.56
N PRO A 66 -10.25 1.12 -0.98
CA PRO A 66 -10.84 -0.01 -1.70
C PRO A 66 -11.86 0.43 -2.75
N GLU A 67 -12.30 1.69 -2.74
CA GLU A 67 -13.30 2.24 -3.67
C GLU A 67 -12.67 2.93 -4.90
N SER A 68 -11.33 2.94 -5.00
CA SER A 68 -10.58 3.63 -6.06
C SER A 68 -10.34 2.81 -7.32
#